data_AF-A0A163SA51-F1
#
_entry.id   AF-A0A163SA51-F1
#
_cell.length_a   1.000
_cell.length_b   1.000
_cell.length_c   1.000
_cell.angle_alpha   90.00
_cell.angle_beta   90.00
_cell.angle_gamma   90.00
#
_symmetry.space_group_name_H-M   'P 1'
#
loop_
_entity.id
_entity.type
_entity.pdbx_description
1 polymer ?
#
loop_
_entity_poly.entity_id
_entity_poly.type
_entity_poly.pdbx_seq_one_letter_code
_entity_poly.pdbx_strand_id
1 'polypeptide(L)'
;MAQKTAARRSKADLAARSATARGAGPRSGDGAGRPQQRPPERASARWPWNLSRARRAWLAVAALAVVAVVVVAVVWAVTRGPDDGASGAYAVDPARVAELEAAEVARDAENLGVVTDFAVSAQERLVPTMHELSVALPLDGAPGTPATPEQLAAWRDRLAALTTEAEALPTGASGYNVTRNGLGVSIALLGDALDTLELAEGSAEPDRAQLLTLAADLRLRAADTWSMAATQLDDLSVAADQGHVHVFLPLHPDDAGDGAASLGESDH
;
A
#
# COMPACT_ATOMS: atom_id res chain seq x y z
N MET A 1 -30.81 1.67 -46.81
CA MET A 1 -30.00 0.62 -47.47
C MET A 1 -28.88 1.28 -48.27
N ALA A 2 -27.65 1.30 -47.76
CA ALA A 2 -26.42 1.51 -48.52
C ALA A 2 -25.24 1.10 -47.65
N GLN A 3 -24.56 0.02 -48.05
CA GLN A 3 -23.40 -0.58 -47.40
C GLN A 3 -22.19 0.34 -47.53
N LYS A 4 -21.37 0.44 -46.47
CA LYS A 4 -19.99 0.91 -46.57
C LYS A 4 -19.07 -0.01 -45.78
N THR A 5 -18.28 -0.75 -46.53
CA THR A 5 -17.38 -1.83 -46.13
C THR A 5 -16.16 -1.27 -45.39
N ALA A 6 -15.95 -1.72 -44.14
CA ALA A 6 -14.76 -1.40 -43.36
C ALA A 6 -13.66 -2.45 -43.61
N ALA A 7 -12.50 -1.99 -44.08
CA ALA A 7 -11.30 -2.81 -44.23
C ALA A 7 -10.58 -2.96 -42.89
N ARG A 8 -10.49 -4.19 -42.38
CA ARG A 8 -9.63 -4.58 -41.25
C ARG A 8 -8.16 -4.50 -41.66
N ARG A 9 -7.35 -3.70 -40.97
CA ARG A 9 -5.88 -3.81 -40.99
C ARG A 9 -5.38 -4.36 -39.66
N SER A 10 -4.62 -5.45 -39.76
CA SER A 10 -4.09 -6.27 -38.67
C SER A 10 -2.84 -5.64 -38.03
N LYS A 11 -2.69 -5.84 -36.72
CA LYS A 11 -1.67 -5.34 -35.77
C LYS A 11 -0.23 -5.89 -36.00
N ALA A 12 0.12 -6.38 -37.18
CA ALA A 12 1.36 -7.13 -37.40
C ALA A 12 2.54 -6.35 -38.02
N ASP A 13 2.37 -5.08 -38.42
CA ASP A 13 3.34 -4.39 -39.30
C ASP A 13 4.16 -3.24 -38.69
N LEU A 14 4.12 -3.02 -37.37
CA LEU A 14 4.82 -1.90 -36.71
C LEU A 14 5.97 -2.32 -35.77
N ALA A 15 6.37 -3.59 -35.80
CA ALA A 15 7.52 -4.12 -35.07
C ALA A 15 8.71 -4.40 -36.01
N ALA A 16 9.17 -3.42 -36.79
CA ALA A 16 10.34 -3.64 -37.66
C ALA A 16 11.07 -2.35 -38.15
N ARG A 17 11.16 -1.28 -37.36
CA ARG A 17 12.04 -0.13 -37.65
C ARG A 17 12.41 0.51 -36.31
N SER A 18 13.60 0.34 -35.74
CA SER A 18 14.76 1.19 -36.05
C SER A 18 15.97 0.69 -35.25
N ALA A 19 16.90 0.01 -35.90
CA ALA A 19 18.20 -0.34 -35.34
C ALA A 19 19.27 -0.12 -36.40
N THR A 20 19.75 1.12 -36.55
CA THR A 20 21.00 1.44 -37.26
C THR A 20 21.36 2.90 -37.07
N ALA A 21 22.35 3.20 -36.22
CA ALA A 21 23.25 4.35 -36.41
C ALA A 21 24.57 4.08 -35.67
N ARG A 22 25.50 3.41 -36.37
CA ARG A 22 26.92 3.40 -36.06
C ARG A 22 27.52 4.68 -36.65
N GLY A 23 28.22 5.47 -35.84
CA GLY A 23 29.03 6.59 -36.29
C GLY A 23 30.32 6.65 -35.47
N ALA A 24 31.46 6.56 -36.14
CA ALA A 24 32.79 6.54 -35.53
C ALA A 24 33.58 7.83 -35.85
N GLY A 25 34.34 8.32 -34.86
CA GLY A 25 35.62 9.04 -35.02
C GLY A 25 35.63 10.58 -34.99
N PRO A 26 36.83 11.20 -34.87
CA PRO A 26 37.57 11.35 -33.60
C PRO A 26 38.08 12.80 -33.38
N ARG A 27 38.38 13.21 -32.13
CA ARG A 27 39.33 14.31 -31.85
C ARG A 27 40.12 14.13 -30.55
N SER A 28 41.43 14.22 -30.74
CA SER A 28 42.51 14.34 -29.77
C SER A 28 42.45 15.68 -29.03
N GLY A 29 42.87 15.70 -27.75
CA GLY A 29 43.07 16.90 -26.96
C GLY A 29 43.79 16.57 -25.65
N ASP A 30 45.12 16.71 -25.67
CA ASP A 30 46.01 16.63 -24.51
C ASP A 30 45.59 17.59 -23.40
N GLY A 31 45.52 17.09 -22.17
CA GLY A 31 45.26 17.88 -20.98
C GLY A 31 45.90 17.21 -19.77
N ALA A 32 47.07 17.69 -19.37
CA ALA A 32 47.82 17.24 -18.21
C ALA A 32 47.03 17.50 -16.91
N GLY A 33 46.76 16.43 -16.15
CA GLY A 33 46.12 16.51 -14.84
C GLY A 33 46.34 15.25 -14.02
N ARG A 34 47.23 15.36 -13.02
CA ARG A 34 47.42 14.59 -11.76
C ARG A 34 47.21 13.06 -11.76
N PRO A 35 48.10 12.28 -11.10
CA PRO A 35 47.88 10.86 -10.92
C PRO A 35 46.67 10.62 -9.98
N GLN A 36 45.54 10.24 -10.58
CA GLN A 36 44.39 9.75 -9.84
C GLN A 36 44.68 8.30 -9.43
N GLN A 37 44.71 8.06 -8.12
CA GLN A 37 44.86 6.72 -7.57
C GLN A 37 43.72 5.83 -8.10
N ARG A 38 44.08 4.74 -8.80
CA ARG A 38 43.16 3.68 -9.17
C ARG A 38 42.55 3.10 -7.90
N PRO A 39 41.21 3.06 -7.75
CA PRO A 39 40.60 2.18 -6.75
C PRO A 39 41.00 0.74 -7.08
N PRO A 40 41.20 -0.15 -6.10
CA PRO A 40 41.40 -1.55 -6.40
C PRO A 40 40.20 -2.05 -7.22
N GLU A 41 40.48 -2.73 -8.33
CA GLU A 41 39.51 -3.52 -9.06
C GLU A 41 38.80 -4.41 -8.04
N ARG A 42 37.54 -4.10 -7.73
CA ARG A 42 36.65 -5.11 -7.19
C ARG A 42 36.56 -6.15 -8.29
N ALA A 43 37.22 -7.29 -8.08
CA ALA A 43 36.94 -8.50 -8.81
C ALA A 43 35.44 -8.74 -8.68
N SER A 44 34.68 -8.26 -9.66
CA SER A 44 33.29 -8.63 -9.80
C SER A 44 33.33 -10.14 -9.98
N ALA A 45 32.92 -10.85 -8.94
CA ALA A 45 32.58 -12.24 -9.06
C ALA A 45 31.52 -12.29 -10.16
N ARG A 46 31.95 -12.61 -11.39
CA ARG A 46 31.09 -12.87 -12.53
C ARG A 46 30.34 -14.15 -12.20
N TRP A 47 29.26 -13.97 -11.46
CA TRP A 47 28.33 -15.02 -11.12
C TRP A 47 27.76 -15.57 -12.44
N PRO A 48 27.73 -16.89 -12.66
CA PRO A 48 27.34 -17.44 -13.94
C PRO A 48 25.81 -17.30 -14.12
N TRP A 49 25.37 -16.22 -14.75
CA TRP A 49 23.96 -16.01 -15.11
C TRP A 49 23.46 -16.94 -16.22
N ASN A 50 24.28 -17.89 -16.68
CA ASN A 50 23.88 -18.86 -17.71
C ASN A 50 23.38 -20.19 -17.14
N LEU A 51 22.53 -20.12 -16.11
CA LEU A 51 21.80 -21.28 -15.59
C LEU A 51 20.41 -21.30 -16.23
N SER A 52 20.04 -22.44 -16.81
CA SER A 52 18.73 -22.68 -17.42
C SER A 52 17.60 -22.36 -16.42
N ARG A 53 16.42 -21.95 -16.92
CA ARG A 53 15.26 -21.62 -16.07
C ARG A 53 14.95 -22.73 -15.07
N ALA A 54 15.14 -23.99 -15.47
CA ALA A 54 15.01 -25.17 -14.61
C ALA A 54 16.02 -25.18 -13.44
N ARG A 55 17.30 -24.86 -13.68
CA ARG A 55 18.31 -24.76 -12.61
C ARG A 55 18.03 -23.61 -11.64
N ARG A 56 17.46 -22.50 -12.11
CA ARG A 56 17.05 -21.38 -11.22
C ARG A 56 15.87 -21.77 -10.32
N ALA A 57 14.90 -22.49 -10.88
CA ALA A 57 13.78 -23.04 -10.10
C ALA A 57 14.27 -24.04 -9.04
N TRP A 58 15.19 -24.94 -9.41
CA TRP A 58 15.78 -25.88 -8.45
C TRP A 58 16.64 -25.22 -7.37
N LEU A 59 17.36 -24.15 -7.70
CA LEU A 59 18.11 -23.37 -6.71
C LEU A 59 17.19 -22.57 -5.79
N ALA A 60 16.06 -22.06 -6.28
CA ALA A 60 15.05 -21.41 -5.46
C ALA A 60 14.37 -22.41 -4.51
N VAL A 61 14.05 -23.62 -4.98
CA VAL A 61 13.50 -24.70 -4.15
C VAL A 61 14.53 -25.17 -3.11
N ALA A 62 15.80 -25.31 -3.49
CA ALA A 62 16.87 -25.68 -2.56
C ALA A 62 17.11 -24.58 -1.51
N ALA A 63 17.07 -23.30 -1.90
CA ALA A 63 17.18 -22.19 -0.97
C ALA A 63 15.99 -22.17 0.01
N LEU A 64 14.77 -22.41 -0.47
CA LEU A 64 13.58 -22.51 0.36
C LEU A 64 13.67 -23.68 1.35
N ALA A 65 14.19 -24.83 0.91
CA ALA A 65 14.41 -25.99 1.76
C ALA A 65 15.47 -25.72 2.83
N VAL A 66 16.56 -25.03 2.50
CA VAL A 66 17.58 -24.63 3.48
C VAL A 66 17.00 -23.65 4.49
N VAL A 67 16.20 -22.66 4.06
CA VAL A 67 15.52 -21.73 4.98
C VAL A 67 14.56 -22.49 5.88
N ALA A 68 13.76 -23.42 5.35
CA ALA A 68 12.87 -24.25 6.15
C ALA A 68 13.63 -25.09 7.20
N VAL A 69 14.77 -25.70 6.81
CA VAL A 69 15.62 -26.46 7.74
C VAL A 69 16.23 -25.55 8.81
N VAL A 70 16.68 -24.35 8.45
CA VAL A 70 17.21 -23.37 9.41
C VAL A 70 16.11 -22.89 10.36
N VAL A 71 14.91 -22.60 9.87
CA VAL A 71 13.77 -22.22 10.72
C VAL A 71 13.41 -23.35 11.67
N VAL A 72 13.32 -24.60 11.19
CA VAL A 72 13.08 -25.77 12.04
C VAL A 72 14.19 -25.97 13.06
N ALA A 73 15.46 -25.80 12.68
CA ALA A 73 16.60 -25.92 13.58
C ALA A 73 16.62 -24.81 14.64
N VAL A 74 16.27 -23.57 14.26
CA VAL A 74 16.15 -22.43 15.19
C VAL A 74 14.99 -22.66 16.15
N VAL A 75 13.80 -23.04 15.65
CA VAL A 75 12.65 -23.37 16.50
C VAL A 75 12.99 -24.51 17.44
N TRP A 76 13.67 -25.56 16.95
CA TRP A 76 14.09 -26.69 17.77
C TRP A 76 15.14 -26.29 18.82
N ALA A 77 16.11 -25.44 18.47
CA ALA A 77 17.13 -24.95 19.39
C ALA A 77 16.59 -23.96 20.43
N VAL A 78 15.56 -23.19 20.09
CA VAL A 78 14.87 -22.29 21.03
C VAL A 78 13.93 -23.08 21.95
N THR A 79 13.33 -24.16 21.46
CA THR A 79 12.36 -24.96 22.25
C THR A 79 12.99 -26.08 23.08
N ARG A 80 14.22 -26.51 22.76
CA ARG A 80 15.01 -27.42 23.58
C ARG A 80 16.28 -26.71 24.05
N GLY A 81 16.22 -26.12 25.23
CA GLY A 81 17.42 -25.62 25.91
C GLY A 81 18.42 -26.76 26.18
N PRO A 82 19.73 -26.46 26.34
CA PRO A 82 20.74 -27.47 26.64
C PRO A 82 20.49 -28.09 28.02
N ASP A 83 20.60 -29.41 28.13
CA ASP A 83 20.56 -30.18 29.38
C ASP A 83 21.86 -30.00 30.20
N ASP A 84 22.26 -28.76 30.41
CA ASP A 84 23.42 -28.38 31.20
C ASP A 84 22.88 -27.67 32.44
N GLY A 85 23.13 -28.21 33.64
CA GLY A 85 22.55 -27.80 34.93
C GLY A 85 22.87 -26.38 35.43
N ALA A 86 22.83 -25.38 34.55
CA ALA A 86 22.87 -23.94 34.79
C ALA A 86 21.58 -23.24 34.29
N SER A 87 20.46 -23.96 34.22
CA SER A 87 19.17 -23.51 33.68
C SER A 87 18.34 -22.59 34.59
N GLY A 88 19.00 -21.81 35.46
CA GLY A 88 18.33 -20.93 36.43
C GLY A 88 18.18 -19.46 36.00
N ALA A 89 18.82 -19.04 34.90
CA ALA A 89 18.96 -17.61 34.60
C ALA A 89 17.86 -17.01 33.71
N TYR A 90 17.00 -17.82 33.07
CA TYR A 90 15.91 -17.33 32.21
C TYR A 90 14.63 -18.19 32.28
N ALA A 91 14.32 -18.77 33.44
CA ALA A 91 13.01 -19.40 33.62
C ALA A 91 11.93 -18.30 33.56
N VAL A 92 11.23 -18.21 32.42
CA VAL A 92 10.08 -17.32 32.27
C VAL A 92 8.95 -17.87 33.15
N ASP A 93 8.53 -17.09 34.14
CA ASP A 93 7.42 -17.45 35.03
C ASP A 93 6.09 -17.49 34.23
N PRO A 94 5.43 -18.65 34.10
CA PRO A 94 4.16 -18.77 33.39
C PRO A 94 3.05 -17.89 33.98
N ALA A 95 3.06 -17.66 35.30
CA ALA A 95 2.07 -16.79 35.94
C ALA A 95 2.28 -15.33 35.52
N ARG A 96 3.54 -14.90 35.39
CA ARG A 96 3.87 -13.56 34.89
C ARG A 96 3.51 -13.39 33.41
N VAL A 97 3.68 -14.42 32.58
CA VAL A 97 3.25 -14.38 31.17
C VAL A 97 1.74 -14.24 31.09
N ALA A 98 0.99 -15.06 31.82
CA ALA A 98 -0.47 -14.99 31.83
C ALA A 98 -1.00 -13.63 32.33
N GLU A 99 -0.34 -13.02 33.33
CA GLU A 99 -0.66 -11.67 33.79
C GLU A 99 -0.43 -10.62 32.70
N LEU A 100 0.70 -10.70 31.99
CA LEU A 100 1.02 -9.77 30.90
C LEU A 100 0.07 -9.93 29.71
N GLU A 101 -0.24 -11.16 29.31
CA GLU A 101 -1.21 -11.43 28.25
C GLU A 101 -2.60 -10.89 28.61
N ALA A 102 -3.04 -11.07 29.85
CA ALA A 102 -4.31 -10.52 30.32
C ALA A 102 -4.32 -8.98 30.31
N ALA A 103 -3.22 -8.34 30.70
CA ALA A 103 -3.08 -6.88 30.65
C ALA A 103 -3.05 -6.35 29.20
N GLU A 104 -2.43 -7.08 28.27
CA GLU A 104 -2.42 -6.75 26.84
C GLU A 104 -3.82 -6.85 26.24
N VAL A 105 -4.57 -7.93 26.54
CA VAL A 105 -5.95 -8.09 26.09
C VAL A 105 -6.83 -6.94 26.57
N ALA A 106 -6.70 -6.54 27.84
CA ALA A 106 -7.49 -5.43 28.39
C ALA A 106 -7.18 -4.09 27.70
N ARG A 107 -5.89 -3.77 27.50
CA ARG A 107 -5.46 -2.57 26.79
C ARG A 107 -5.93 -2.58 25.33
N ASP A 108 -5.83 -3.72 24.67
CA ASP A 108 -6.18 -3.86 23.27
C ASP A 108 -7.69 -3.68 23.04
N ALA A 109 -8.54 -4.12 23.98
CA ALA A 109 -9.97 -3.82 23.94
C ALA A 109 -10.28 -2.32 24.03
N GLU A 110 -9.55 -1.56 24.84
CA GLU A 110 -9.67 -0.09 24.90
C GLU A 110 -9.19 0.56 23.59
N ASN A 111 -8.04 0.11 23.07
CA ASN A 111 -7.50 0.58 21.80
C ASN A 111 -8.45 0.32 20.61
N LEU A 112 -9.21 -0.78 20.64
CA LEU A 112 -10.21 -1.09 19.63
C LEU A 112 -11.28 0.00 19.54
N GLY A 113 -11.83 0.41 20.69
CA GLY A 113 -12.84 1.48 20.73
C GLY A 113 -12.32 2.77 20.11
N VAL A 114 -11.09 3.16 20.46
CA VAL A 114 -10.45 4.37 19.93
C VAL A 114 -10.26 4.29 18.40
N VAL A 115 -9.81 3.14 17.87
CA VAL A 115 -9.60 2.98 16.42
C VAL A 115 -10.94 2.95 15.67
N THR A 116 -11.97 2.33 16.25
CA THR A 116 -13.32 2.26 15.68
C THR A 116 -13.94 3.65 15.61
N ASP A 117 -13.90 4.41 16.70
CA ASP A 117 -14.43 5.78 16.75
C ASP A 117 -13.75 6.68 15.72
N PHE A 118 -12.43 6.58 15.60
CA PHE A 118 -11.70 7.28 14.56
C PHE A 118 -12.15 6.86 13.17
N ALA A 119 -12.24 5.56 12.87
CA ALA A 119 -12.59 5.07 11.55
C ALA A 119 -14.00 5.52 11.12
N VAL A 120 -14.99 5.46 12.02
CA VAL A 120 -16.36 5.95 11.79
C VAL A 120 -16.35 7.46 11.53
N SER A 121 -15.73 8.25 12.43
CA SER A 121 -15.67 9.70 12.27
C SER A 121 -14.91 10.14 11.01
N ALA A 122 -13.84 9.42 10.66
CA ALA A 122 -13.07 9.69 9.47
C ALA A 122 -13.85 9.34 8.21
N GLN A 123 -14.57 8.22 8.18
CA GLN A 123 -15.47 7.85 7.07
C GLN A 123 -16.52 8.94 6.83
N GLU A 124 -17.23 9.37 7.87
CA GLU A 124 -18.26 10.42 7.77
C GLU A 124 -17.71 11.73 7.17
N ARG A 125 -16.48 12.11 7.56
CA ARG A 125 -15.80 13.29 7.04
C ARG A 125 -15.29 13.11 5.61
N LEU A 126 -14.86 11.90 5.25
CA LEU A 126 -14.29 11.59 3.94
C LEU A 126 -15.35 11.37 2.87
N VAL A 127 -16.53 10.87 3.20
CA VAL A 127 -17.62 10.59 2.23
C VAL A 127 -17.92 11.81 1.34
N PRO A 128 -18.14 13.03 1.87
CA PRO A 128 -18.34 14.22 1.04
C PRO A 128 -17.14 14.49 0.10
N THR A 129 -15.91 14.36 0.60
CA THR A 129 -14.71 14.53 -0.23
C THR A 129 -14.62 13.48 -1.33
N MET A 130 -14.97 12.23 -1.05
CA MET A 130 -14.98 11.15 -2.04
C MET A 130 -16.04 11.37 -3.12
N HIS A 131 -17.20 11.92 -2.75
CA HIS A 131 -18.24 12.31 -3.70
C HIS A 131 -17.77 13.45 -4.61
N GLU A 132 -17.20 14.52 -4.04
CA GLU A 132 -16.69 15.64 -4.82
C GLU A 132 -15.51 15.24 -5.72
N LEU A 133 -14.62 14.38 -5.24
CA LEU A 133 -13.55 13.79 -6.04
C LEU A 133 -14.08 12.89 -7.15
N SER A 134 -15.26 12.28 -7.01
CA SER A 134 -15.87 11.50 -8.10
C SER A 134 -16.26 12.34 -9.31
N VAL A 135 -16.56 13.62 -9.06
CA VAL A 135 -16.89 14.60 -10.10
C VAL A 135 -15.62 15.14 -10.76
N ALA A 136 -14.57 15.37 -9.97
CA ALA A 136 -13.29 15.88 -10.48
C ALA A 136 -12.43 14.79 -11.16
N LEU A 137 -12.49 13.57 -10.63
CA LEU A 137 -11.72 12.41 -11.06
C LEU A 137 -12.64 11.19 -11.27
N PRO A 138 -13.46 11.19 -12.34
CA PRO A 138 -14.30 10.04 -12.68
C PRO A 138 -13.45 8.80 -12.98
N LEU A 139 -13.86 7.65 -12.45
CA LEU A 139 -13.15 6.37 -12.66
C LEU A 139 -13.56 5.64 -13.96
N ASP A 140 -14.64 6.07 -14.59
CA ASP A 140 -15.17 5.51 -15.83
C ASP A 140 -14.50 6.09 -17.10
N GLY A 141 -13.53 6.98 -16.92
CA GLY A 141 -12.82 7.66 -18.01
C GLY A 141 -13.61 8.81 -18.64
N ALA A 142 -14.77 9.19 -18.07
CA ALA A 142 -15.45 10.41 -18.46
C ALA A 142 -14.58 11.64 -18.12
N PRO A 143 -14.72 12.76 -18.87
CA PRO A 143 -14.05 13.99 -18.52
C PRO A 143 -14.56 14.51 -17.17
N GLY A 144 -13.65 14.69 -16.21
CA GLY A 144 -13.95 15.28 -14.91
C GLY A 144 -14.24 16.79 -15.00
N THR A 145 -14.93 17.31 -13.98
CA THR A 145 -15.09 18.76 -13.79
C THR A 145 -13.93 19.28 -12.94
N PRO A 146 -13.13 20.25 -13.43
CA PRO A 146 -12.01 20.79 -12.67
C PRO A 146 -12.44 21.29 -11.29
N ALA A 147 -11.66 20.96 -10.26
CA ALA A 147 -11.86 21.47 -8.91
C ALA A 147 -11.42 22.94 -8.83
N THR A 148 -12.12 23.75 -8.06
CA THR A 148 -11.65 25.12 -7.76
C THR A 148 -10.50 25.08 -6.75
N PRO A 149 -9.65 26.12 -6.70
CA PRO A 149 -8.59 26.23 -5.69
C PRO A 149 -9.14 26.14 -4.25
N GLU A 150 -10.32 26.70 -4.00
CA GLU A 150 -10.97 26.67 -2.69
C GLU A 150 -11.42 25.25 -2.31
N GLN A 151 -11.94 24.48 -3.27
CA GLN A 151 -12.30 23.08 -3.04
C GLN A 151 -11.07 22.24 -2.68
N LEU A 152 -9.99 22.40 -3.46
CA LEU A 152 -8.75 21.67 -3.25
C LEU A 152 -8.13 21.99 -1.88
N ALA A 153 -8.14 23.27 -1.47
CA ALA A 153 -7.67 23.67 -0.14
C ALA A 153 -8.52 23.05 0.97
N ALA A 154 -9.85 23.07 0.86
CA ALA A 154 -10.74 22.48 1.85
C ALA A 154 -10.54 20.96 2.01
N TRP A 155 -10.31 20.24 0.90
CA TRP A 155 -10.02 18.81 0.95
C TRP A 155 -8.68 18.53 1.63
N ARG A 156 -7.64 19.31 1.33
CA ARG A 156 -6.33 19.17 1.95
C ARG A 156 -6.36 19.42 3.45
N ASP A 157 -7.04 20.47 3.89
CA ASP A 157 -7.17 20.77 5.32
C ASP A 157 -7.85 19.62 6.07
N ARG A 158 -8.88 19.02 5.45
CA ARG A 158 -9.55 17.85 6.00
C ARG A 158 -8.63 16.63 6.08
N LEU A 159 -7.90 16.31 5.00
CA LEU A 159 -6.96 15.19 4.99
C LEU A 159 -5.80 15.39 5.98
N ALA A 160 -5.29 16.61 6.12
CA ALA A 160 -4.22 16.94 7.07
C ALA A 160 -4.65 16.73 8.53
N ALA A 161 -5.89 17.14 8.87
CA ALA A 161 -6.47 16.86 10.18
C ALA A 161 -6.58 15.35 10.44
N LEU A 162 -7.13 14.60 9.47
CA LEU A 162 -7.28 13.15 9.56
C LEU A 162 -5.95 12.41 9.67
N THR A 163 -4.92 12.84 8.93
CA THR A 163 -3.56 12.29 9.04
C THR A 163 -3.01 12.48 10.45
N THR A 164 -3.15 13.68 11.01
CA THR A 164 -2.68 13.97 12.38
C THR A 164 -3.38 13.10 13.42
N GLU A 165 -4.70 12.95 13.28
CA GLU A 165 -5.50 12.09 14.16
C GLU A 165 -5.12 10.60 14.00
N ALA A 166 -4.93 10.12 12.77
CA ALA A 166 -4.51 8.75 12.50
C ALA A 166 -3.12 8.43 13.09
N GLU A 167 -2.19 9.38 13.01
CA GLU A 167 -0.86 9.25 13.60
C GLU A 167 -0.91 9.18 15.13
N ALA A 168 -1.87 9.86 15.75
CA ALA A 168 -2.08 9.86 17.20
C ALA A 168 -2.76 8.59 17.75
N LEU A 169 -3.28 7.71 16.87
CA LEU A 169 -3.91 6.46 17.30
C LEU A 169 -2.95 5.57 18.09
N PRO A 170 -3.43 4.91 19.17
CA PRO A 170 -2.61 4.03 19.98
C PRO A 170 -2.09 2.83 19.19
N THR A 171 -0.92 2.34 19.58
CA THR A 171 -0.38 1.07 19.08
C THR A 171 -0.92 -0.08 19.92
N GLY A 172 -1.20 -1.22 19.28
CA GLY A 172 -1.71 -2.42 19.97
C GLY A 172 -1.13 -3.72 19.39
N ALA A 173 -1.85 -4.83 19.53
CA ALA A 173 -1.52 -6.06 18.82
C ALA A 173 -1.50 -5.87 17.29
N SER A 174 -0.95 -6.89 16.61
CA SER A 174 -0.69 -6.84 15.17
C SER A 174 -1.90 -6.44 14.33
N GLY A 175 -3.10 -6.97 14.63
CA GLY A 175 -4.33 -6.61 13.92
C GLY A 175 -4.65 -5.12 14.00
N TYR A 176 -4.58 -4.53 15.20
CA TYR A 176 -4.77 -3.09 15.40
C TYR A 176 -3.79 -2.25 14.60
N ASN A 177 -2.52 -2.62 14.63
CA ASN A 177 -1.49 -1.89 13.88
C ASN A 177 -1.71 -2.01 12.37
N VAL A 178 -2.19 -3.15 11.88
CA VAL A 178 -2.57 -3.32 10.47
C VAL A 178 -3.73 -2.38 10.11
N THR A 179 -4.79 -2.33 10.92
CA THR A 179 -5.93 -1.42 10.71
C THR A 179 -5.49 0.04 10.73
N ARG A 180 -4.83 0.50 11.80
CA ARG A 180 -4.33 1.88 11.94
C ARG A 180 -3.47 2.30 10.76
N ASN A 181 -2.52 1.44 10.37
CA ASN A 181 -1.62 1.76 9.26
C ASN A 181 -2.37 1.75 7.92
N GLY A 182 -3.31 0.84 7.71
CA GLY A 182 -4.14 0.81 6.50
C GLY A 182 -4.98 2.08 6.34
N LEU A 183 -5.65 2.53 7.42
CA LEU A 183 -6.39 3.79 7.44
C LEU A 183 -5.47 4.99 7.13
N GLY A 184 -4.31 5.07 7.79
CA GLY A 184 -3.35 6.14 7.56
C GLY A 184 -2.79 6.16 6.13
N VAL A 185 -2.45 5.00 5.57
CA VAL A 185 -1.96 4.89 4.19
C VAL A 185 -3.05 5.28 3.18
N SER A 186 -4.30 4.90 3.42
CA SER A 186 -5.41 5.35 2.58
C SER A 186 -5.53 6.88 2.56
N ILE A 187 -5.46 7.53 3.73
CA ILE A 187 -5.54 9.00 3.83
C ILE A 187 -4.36 9.66 3.10
N ALA A 188 -3.15 9.10 3.24
CA ALA A 188 -1.97 9.57 2.51
C ALA A 188 -2.13 9.44 0.98
N LEU A 189 -2.67 8.32 0.49
CA LEU A 189 -2.95 8.12 -0.94
C LEU A 189 -4.00 9.12 -1.48
N LEU A 190 -4.99 9.52 -0.68
CA LEU A 190 -5.90 10.61 -1.05
C LEU A 190 -5.14 11.94 -1.13
N GLY A 191 -4.19 12.19 -0.22
CA GLY A 191 -3.30 13.35 -0.30
C GLY A 191 -2.50 13.38 -1.60
N ASP A 192 -1.88 12.26 -1.96
CA ASP A 192 -1.13 12.10 -3.22
C ASP A 192 -2.03 12.32 -4.45
N ALA A 193 -3.30 11.88 -4.39
CA ALA A 193 -4.27 12.13 -5.44
C ALA A 193 -4.57 13.63 -5.61
N LEU A 194 -4.71 14.37 -4.51
CA LEU A 194 -4.91 15.83 -4.54
C LEU A 194 -3.69 16.58 -5.10
N ASP A 195 -2.49 16.17 -4.69
CA ASP A 195 -1.25 16.77 -5.19
C ASP A 195 -1.07 16.50 -6.69
N THR A 196 -1.42 15.30 -7.14
CA THR A 196 -1.41 14.95 -8.56
C THR A 196 -2.47 15.73 -9.35
N LEU A 197 -3.66 15.95 -8.78
CA LEU A 197 -4.71 16.77 -9.39
C LEU A 197 -4.24 18.22 -9.55
N GLU A 198 -3.60 18.82 -8.54
CA GLU A 198 -3.05 20.18 -8.64
C GLU A 198 -2.01 20.30 -9.75
N LEU A 199 -1.09 19.33 -9.83
CA LEU A 199 -0.09 19.28 -10.89
C LEU A 199 -0.75 19.18 -12.28
N ALA A 200 -1.85 18.45 -12.40
CA ALA A 200 -2.60 18.33 -13.65
C ALA A 200 -3.20 19.68 -14.08
N GLU A 201 -3.76 20.46 -13.16
CA GLU A 201 -4.35 21.78 -13.47
C GLU A 201 -3.31 22.81 -13.95
N GLY A 202 -2.04 22.66 -13.54
CA GLY A 202 -0.92 23.47 -14.01
C GLY A 202 -0.28 23.02 -15.33
N SER A 203 -0.73 21.90 -15.90
CA SER A 203 -0.05 21.22 -17.02
C SER A 203 -0.77 21.37 -18.37
N ALA A 204 -0.01 21.27 -19.46
CA ALA A 204 -0.55 21.21 -20.82
C ALA A 204 -0.78 19.76 -21.27
N GLU A 205 -1.54 19.56 -22.35
CA GLU A 205 -1.69 18.25 -22.97
C GLU A 205 -0.36 17.80 -23.64
N PRO A 206 0.01 16.51 -23.60
CA PRO A 206 -0.76 15.36 -23.08
C PRO A 206 -0.52 15.04 -21.59
N ASP A 207 0.34 15.79 -20.91
CA ASP A 207 0.75 15.50 -19.52
C ASP A 207 -0.42 15.68 -18.55
N ARG A 208 -1.27 16.69 -18.78
CA ARG A 208 -2.50 16.89 -18.02
C ARG A 208 -3.39 15.64 -17.98
N ALA A 209 -3.67 15.02 -19.14
CA ALA A 209 -4.48 13.81 -19.19
C ALA A 209 -3.86 12.62 -18.44
N GLN A 210 -2.53 12.48 -18.49
CA GLN A 210 -1.81 11.42 -17.77
C GLN A 210 -1.87 11.64 -16.25
N LEU A 211 -1.71 12.88 -15.80
CA LEU A 211 -1.79 13.23 -14.38
C LEU A 211 -3.21 13.04 -13.83
N LEU A 212 -4.25 13.44 -14.57
CA LEU A 212 -5.63 13.18 -14.16
C LEU A 212 -5.93 11.68 -14.04
N THR A 213 -5.39 10.86 -14.96
CA THR A 213 -5.50 9.40 -14.88
C THR A 213 -4.79 8.86 -13.63
N LEU A 214 -3.58 9.34 -13.34
CA LEU A 214 -2.84 8.94 -12.15
C LEU A 214 -3.57 9.35 -10.85
N ALA A 215 -4.13 10.55 -10.80
CA ALA A 215 -4.90 11.03 -9.65
C ALA A 215 -6.14 10.16 -9.40
N ALA A 216 -6.85 9.77 -10.47
CA ALA A 216 -7.98 8.85 -10.39
C ALA A 216 -7.56 7.46 -9.88
N ASP A 217 -6.43 6.93 -10.37
CA ASP A 217 -5.85 5.66 -9.89
C ASP A 217 -5.46 5.71 -8.42
N LEU A 218 -4.89 6.82 -7.94
CA LEU A 218 -4.53 7.00 -6.53
C LEU A 218 -5.77 7.05 -5.63
N ARG A 219 -6.83 7.75 -6.07
CA ARG A 219 -8.13 7.75 -5.38
C ARG A 219 -8.72 6.35 -5.26
N LEU A 220 -8.70 5.57 -6.34
CA LEU A 220 -9.16 4.18 -6.32
C LEU A 220 -8.34 3.34 -5.33
N ARG A 221 -7.01 3.43 -5.39
CA ARG A 221 -6.11 2.71 -4.48
C ARG A 221 -6.32 3.10 -3.02
N ALA A 222 -6.63 4.35 -2.74
CA ALA A 222 -6.97 4.81 -1.40
C ALA A 222 -8.22 4.09 -0.89
N ALA A 223 -9.31 4.10 -1.67
CA ALA A 223 -10.55 3.40 -1.31
C ALA A 223 -10.35 1.88 -1.13
N ASP A 224 -9.57 1.23 -1.99
CA ASP A 224 -9.21 -0.19 -1.85
C ASP A 224 -8.44 -0.44 -0.54
N THR A 225 -7.46 0.41 -0.24
CA THR A 225 -6.65 0.31 0.99
C THR A 225 -7.51 0.51 2.24
N TRP A 226 -8.41 1.50 2.20
CA TRP A 226 -9.40 1.73 3.25
C TRP A 226 -10.29 0.51 3.45
N SER A 227 -10.80 -0.08 2.37
CA SER A 227 -11.66 -1.27 2.43
C SER A 227 -10.98 -2.46 3.11
N MET A 228 -9.69 -2.69 2.83
CA MET A 228 -8.91 -3.72 3.53
C MET A 228 -8.78 -3.43 5.03
N ALA A 229 -8.53 -2.17 5.40
CA ALA A 229 -8.45 -1.75 6.80
C ALA A 229 -9.81 -1.87 7.52
N ALA A 230 -10.91 -1.49 6.85
CA ALA A 230 -12.27 -1.61 7.34
C ALA A 230 -12.67 -3.07 7.56
N THR A 231 -12.29 -3.96 6.63
CA THR A 231 -12.52 -5.41 6.79
C THR A 231 -11.75 -5.96 7.99
N GLN A 232 -10.49 -5.58 8.17
CA GLN A 232 -9.70 -5.97 9.34
C GLN A 232 -10.30 -5.42 10.64
N LEU A 233 -10.87 -4.22 10.61
CA LEU A 233 -11.57 -3.63 11.75
C LEU A 233 -12.85 -4.40 12.10
N ASP A 234 -13.65 -4.78 11.10
CA ASP A 234 -14.83 -5.63 11.28
C ASP A 234 -14.47 -6.96 11.96
N ASP A 235 -13.43 -7.64 11.47
CA ASP A 235 -12.93 -8.89 12.06
C ASP A 235 -12.51 -8.70 13.53
N LEU A 236 -11.85 -7.58 13.86
CA LEU A 236 -11.46 -7.26 15.23
C LEU A 236 -12.68 -6.99 16.13
N SER A 237 -13.66 -6.23 15.64
CA SER A 237 -14.88 -5.93 16.39
C SER A 237 -15.73 -7.18 16.63
N VAL A 238 -15.88 -8.06 15.64
CA VAL A 238 -16.57 -9.35 15.82
C VAL A 238 -15.83 -10.24 16.82
N ALA A 239 -14.50 -10.33 16.72
CA ALA A 239 -13.71 -11.12 17.66
C ALA A 239 -13.78 -10.59 19.11
N ALA A 240 -14.06 -9.30 19.28
CA ALA A 240 -14.25 -8.65 20.56
C ALA A 240 -15.72 -8.59 21.04
N ASP A 241 -16.65 -9.26 20.33
CA ASP A 241 -18.09 -9.26 20.63
C ASP A 241 -18.72 -7.84 20.61
N GLN A 242 -18.19 -6.95 19.77
CA GLN A 242 -18.68 -5.57 19.59
C GLN A 242 -19.61 -5.42 18.37
N GLY A 243 -19.89 -6.52 17.67
CA GLY A 243 -20.70 -6.54 16.44
C GLY A 243 -19.89 -6.17 15.19
N HIS A 244 -20.61 -5.93 14.09
CA HIS A 244 -20.02 -5.57 12.81
C HIS A 244 -19.76 -4.06 12.71
N VAL A 245 -18.62 -3.69 12.11
CA VAL A 245 -18.23 -2.31 11.81
C VAL A 245 -17.96 -2.21 10.31
N HIS A 246 -18.97 -1.76 9.58
CA HIS A 246 -18.84 -1.45 8.16
C HIS A 246 -18.48 0.02 8.04
N VAL A 247 -17.28 0.34 7.59
CA VAL A 247 -16.85 1.73 7.36
C VAL A 247 -16.17 1.78 6.01
N PHE A 248 -16.92 1.84 4.91
CA PHE A 248 -16.37 1.84 3.56
C PHE A 248 -16.43 3.23 2.92
N LEU A 249 -15.45 3.57 2.08
CA LEU A 249 -15.47 4.81 1.30
C LEU A 249 -16.18 4.58 -0.05
N PRO A 250 -17.06 5.50 -0.47
CA PRO A 250 -17.75 5.38 -1.75
C PRO A 250 -16.81 5.68 -2.92
N LEU A 251 -16.99 4.97 -4.04
CA LEU A 251 -16.28 5.23 -5.29
C LEU A 251 -17.11 6.08 -6.26
N HIS A 252 -18.43 5.97 -6.17
CA HIS A 252 -19.40 6.70 -6.97
C HIS A 252 -20.37 7.52 -6.11
N PRO A 253 -20.95 8.60 -6.67
CA PRO A 253 -21.97 9.41 -6.01
C PRO A 253 -23.16 8.64 -5.44
N ASP A 254 -23.56 7.60 -6.16
CA ASP A 254 -24.73 6.78 -5.87
C ASP A 254 -24.39 5.55 -5.02
N ASP A 255 -23.10 5.33 -4.72
CA ASP A 255 -22.70 4.32 -3.76
C ASP A 255 -23.16 4.80 -2.40
N ALA A 256 -24.19 4.13 -1.87
CA ALA A 256 -24.55 4.32 -0.49
C ALA A 256 -23.31 3.92 0.32
N GLY A 257 -22.75 4.88 1.05
CA GLY A 257 -21.64 4.64 1.99
C GLY A 257 -22.15 3.89 3.20
N ASP A 258 -22.94 2.83 2.99
CA ASP A 258 -23.73 2.07 3.96
C ASP A 258 -22.79 1.27 4.87
N GLY A 259 -22.12 2.06 5.68
CA GLY A 259 -21.52 1.75 6.95
C GLY A 259 -22.38 2.24 8.11
N ALA A 260 -23.66 2.51 7.87
CA ALA A 260 -24.59 2.75 8.96
C ALA A 260 -24.62 1.47 9.80
N ALA A 261 -24.04 1.54 10.99
CA ALA A 261 -24.15 0.52 12.02
C ALA A 261 -25.63 0.14 12.16
N SER A 262 -26.02 -0.93 11.47
CA SER A 262 -27.15 -1.74 11.86
C SER A 262 -26.71 -2.37 13.18
N LEU A 263 -26.90 -1.64 14.28
CA LEU A 263 -27.08 -2.24 15.58
C LEU A 263 -28.24 -3.22 15.41
N GLY A 264 -27.88 -4.47 15.12
CA GLY A 264 -28.82 -5.56 15.02
C GLY A 264 -29.54 -5.61 16.36
N GLU A 265 -30.82 -5.26 16.32
CA GLU A 265 -31.78 -5.60 17.34
C GLU A 265 -31.72 -7.12 17.52
N SER A 266 -30.92 -7.58 18.48
CA SER A 266 -30.84 -8.98 18.87
C SER A 266 -32.07 -9.28 19.71
N ASP A 267 -33.14 -9.69 19.03
CA ASP A 267 -34.32 -10.28 19.64
C ASP A 267 -34.03 -11.76 19.91
N HIS A 268 -33.51 -12.09 21.11
CA HIS A 268 -33.50 -13.43 21.71
C HIS A 268 -33.55 -13.36 23.25
#